data_AF-A0AAV5U7U6-F1
#
_entry.id   AF-A0AAV5U7U6-F1
#
_cell.length_a   1.000
_cell.length_b   1.000
_cell.length_c   1.000
_cell.angle_alpha   90.00
_cell.angle_beta   90.00
_cell.angle_gamma   90.00
#
_symmetry.space_group_name_H-M   'P 1'
#
loop_
_entity.id
_entity.type
_entity.pdbx_description
1 polymer ?
#
loop_
_entity_poly.entity_id
_entity_poly.type
_entity_poly.pdbx_seq_one_letter_code
_entity_poly.pdbx_strand_id
1 'polypeptide(L)' 'IGHHEKIIALLKELMENPEYTENSRRVARMIANKPFSSKEKLLKHVEFAAEFGPSYALRPQSQDMSL' A
#
# COMPACT_ATOMS: atom_id res chain seq x y z
N ILE A 1 36.00 1.01 1.04
CA ILE A 1 35.55 -0.40 1.20
C ILE A 1 34.03 -0.35 1.11
N GLY A 2 33.43 -0.24 -0.06
CA GLY A 2 33.29 -1.31 -1.05
C GLY A 2 31.79 -1.50 -1.32
N HIS A 3 31.03 -0.41 -1.52
CA HIS A 3 29.55 -0.43 -1.60
C HIS A 3 29.00 -1.42 -2.65
N HIS A 4 29.79 -1.72 -3.68
CA HIS A 4 29.46 -2.70 -4.71
C HIS A 4 29.39 -4.14 -4.17
N GLU A 5 30.27 -4.52 -3.24
CA GLU A 5 30.28 -5.87 -2.66
C GLU A 5 29.01 -6.12 -1.84
N LYS A 6 28.55 -5.11 -1.10
CA LYS A 6 27.32 -5.18 -0.32
C LYS A 6 26.08 -5.33 -1.20
N ILE A 7 26.02 -4.62 -2.33
CA ILE A 7 24.92 -4.75 -3.30
C ILE A 7 24.91 -6.15 -3.91
N ILE A 8 26.08 -6.68 -4.29
CA ILE A 8 26.20 -8.03 -4.86
C ILE A 8 25.79 -9.08 -3.83
N ALA A 9 26.21 -8.93 -2.56
CA ALA A 9 25.82 -9.84 -1.49
C ALA A 9 24.31 -9.83 -1.23
N LEU A 10 23.69 -8.64 -1.16
CA LEU A 10 22.23 -8.50 -0.99
C LEU A 10 21.44 -9.08 -2.16
N LEU A 11 21.93 -8.90 -3.40
CA LEU A 11 21.25 -9.45 -4.56
C LEU A 11 21.31 -10.99 -4.55
N LYS A 12 22.46 -11.57 -4.18
CA LYS A 12 22.59 -13.02 -3.99
C LYS A 12 21.65 -13.53 -2.89
N GLU A 13 21.63 -12.85 -1.74
CA GLU A 13 20.72 -13.18 -0.64
C GLU A 13 19.25 -13.16 -1.08
N LEU A 14 18.85 -12.14 -1.84
CA LEU A 14 17.47 -12.02 -2.33
C LEU A 14 17.10 -13.13 -3.31
N MET A 15 18.05 -13.60 -4.13
CA MET A 15 17.84 -14.69 -5.08
C MET A 15 17.89 -16.07 -4.42
N GLU A 16 18.71 -16.25 -3.40
CA GLU A 16 18.95 -17.54 -2.74
C GLU A 16 17.96 -17.80 -1.59
N ASN A 17 17.48 -16.76 -0.90
CA ASN A 17 16.55 -16.93 0.22
C ASN A 17 15.11 -17.17 -0.28
N PRO A 18 14.56 -18.39 -0.09
CA PRO A 18 13.22 -18.74 -0.54
C PRO A 18 12.11 -17.99 0.22
N GLU A 19 12.40 -17.47 1.42
CA GLU A 19 11.44 -16.76 2.27
C GLU A 19 10.88 -15.52 1.57
N TYR A 20 11.71 -14.77 0.83
CA TYR A 20 11.25 -13.61 0.08
C TYR A 20 10.25 -13.99 -1.00
N THR A 21 10.48 -15.11 -1.68
CA THR A 21 9.56 -15.61 -2.71
C THR A 21 8.25 -16.10 -2.09
N GLU A 22 8.31 -16.82 -0.98
CA GLU A 22 7.13 -17.31 -0.27
C GLU A 22 6.26 -16.16 0.26
N ASN A 23 6.88 -15.18 0.92
CA ASN A 23 6.19 -13.99 1.43
C ASN A 23 5.58 -13.16 0.30
N SER A 24 6.30 -12.98 -0.80
CA SER A 24 5.80 -12.27 -1.99
C SER A 24 4.57 -12.96 -2.58
N ARG A 25 4.60 -14.31 -2.70
CA ARG A 25 3.44 -15.10 -3.15
C ARG A 25 2.27 -15.00 -2.17
N ARG A 26 2.53 -15.03 -0.86
CA ARG A 26 1.50 -14.88 0.18
C ARG A 26 0.81 -13.52 0.05
N VAL A 27 1.58 -12.44 -0.05
CA VAL A 27 1.04 -11.08 -0.24
C VAL A 27 0.26 -10.97 -1.54
N ALA A 28 0.77 -11.54 -2.64
CA ALA A 28 0.06 -11.55 -3.91
C ALA A 28 -1.31 -12.25 -3.80
N ARG A 29 -1.38 -13.41 -3.12
CA ARG A 29 -2.65 -14.10 -2.84
C ARG A 29 -3.60 -13.24 -2.00
N MET A 30 -3.09 -12.55 -0.98
CA MET A 30 -3.91 -11.65 -0.14
C MET A 30 -4.48 -10.47 -0.94
N ILE A 31 -3.70 -9.92 -1.87
CA ILE A 31 -4.14 -8.82 -2.75
C ILE A 31 -5.21 -9.33 -3.74
N ALA A 32 -5.00 -10.51 -4.33
CA ALA A 32 -5.95 -11.11 -5.27
C ALA A 32 -7.28 -11.48 -4.59
N ASN A 33 -7.24 -11.99 -3.37
CA ASN A 33 -8.42 -12.37 -2.59
C ASN A 33 -9.03 -11.21 -1.78
N LYS A 34 -8.61 -9.97 -2.02
CA LYS A 34 -9.14 -8.83 -1.29
C LYS A 34 -10.63 -8.68 -1.63
N PRO A 35 -11.54 -8.57 -0.64
CA PRO A 35 -12.99 -8.67 -0.86
C PRO A 35 -13.59 -7.55 -1.72
N PHE A 36 -12.85 -6.46 -1.93
CA PHE A 36 -13.23 -5.39 -2.85
C PHE A 36 -12.02 -5.03 -3.69
N SER A 37 -12.23 -4.98 -5.01
CA SER A 37 -11.23 -4.51 -5.95
C SER A 37 -10.92 -3.04 -5.70
N SER A 38 -9.72 -2.60 -6.09
CA SER A 38 -9.33 -1.19 -5.99
C SER A 38 -10.29 -0.27 -6.75
N LYS A 39 -10.86 -0.75 -7.85
CA LYS A 39 -11.87 -0.04 -8.64
C LYS A 39 -13.16 0.18 -7.86
N GLU A 40 -13.70 -0.88 -7.23
CA GLU A 40 -14.94 -0.79 -6.46
C GLU A 40 -14.79 0.12 -5.24
N LYS A 41 -13.62 0.09 -4.58
CA LYS A 41 -13.33 1.02 -3.48
C LYS A 41 -13.33 2.46 -3.95
N LEU A 42 -12.66 2.75 -5.07
CA LEU A 42 -12.64 4.09 -5.63
C LEU A 42 -14.04 4.57 -5.97
N LEU A 43 -14.84 3.71 -6.63
CA LEU A 43 -16.22 4.05 -6.98
C LEU A 43 -17.06 4.37 -5.74
N LYS A 44 -17.04 3.51 -4.71
CA LYS A 44 -17.76 3.75 -3.45
C LYS A 44 -17.32 5.03 -2.75
N HIS A 45 -16.02 5.35 -2.76
CA HIS A 45 -15.52 6.59 -2.17
C HIS A 45 -15.98 7.83 -2.96
N VAL A 46 -16.01 7.75 -4.29
CA VAL A 46 -16.51 8.83 -5.16
C VAL A 46 -18.03 9.01 -5.00
N GLU A 47 -18.80 7.92 -4.96
CA GLU A 47 -20.24 7.94 -4.70
C GLU A 47 -20.56 8.60 -3.35
N PHE A 48 -19.85 8.18 -2.29
CA PHE A 48 -19.99 8.79 -0.97
C PHE A 48 -19.67 10.29 -0.98
N ALA A 49 -18.60 10.70 -1.66
CA ALA A 49 -18.22 12.10 -1.77
C ALA A 49 -19.21 12.91 -2.63
N ALA A 50 -19.83 12.30 -3.63
CA ALA A 50 -20.84 12.95 -4.46
C ALA A 50 -22.17 13.15 -3.69
N GLU A 51 -22.55 12.20 -2.85
CA GLU A 51 -23.80 12.26 -2.07
C GLU A 51 -23.68 13.14 -0.81
N PHE A 52 -22.59 13.00 -0.05
CA PHE A 52 -22.43 13.65 1.26
C PHE A 52 -21.40 14.77 1.28
N GLY A 53 -20.64 14.97 0.18
CA GLY A 53 -19.55 15.92 0.15
C GLY A 53 -18.32 15.45 0.95
N PRO A 54 -17.38 16.36 1.27
CA PRO A 54 -16.19 16.02 2.04
C PRO A 54 -16.57 15.59 3.47
N SER A 55 -16.10 14.41 3.88
CA SER A 55 -16.31 13.94 5.26
C SER A 55 -15.57 14.84 6.25
N TYR A 56 -16.32 15.51 7.15
CA TYR A 56 -15.74 16.33 8.22
C TYR A 56 -14.82 15.51 9.15
N ALA A 57 -15.07 14.20 9.31
CA ALA A 57 -14.23 13.31 10.11
C ALA A 57 -12.88 13.00 9.44
N LEU A 58 -12.79 13.14 8.11
CA LEU A 58 -11.56 12.92 7.32
C LEU A 58 -10.86 14.25 6.98
N ARG A 59 -11.43 15.40 7.38
CA ARG A 59 -10.76 16.70 7.26
C ARG A 59 -9.66 16.80 8.32
N PRO A 60 -8.42 17.20 7.95
CA PRO A 60 -7.38 17.49 8.92
C PRO A 60 -7.80 18.60 9.87
N GLN A 61 -7.68 18.37 11.18
CA GLN A 61 -8.05 19.33 12.22
C GLN A 61 -7.20 20.61 12.17
N SER A 62 -6.04 20.57 11.54
CA SER A 62 -5.18 21.74 11.33
C SER A 62 -5.86 22.84 10.50
N GLN A 63 -6.83 22.49 9.65
CA GLN A 63 -7.61 23.46 8.86
C GLN A 63 -8.57 24.26 9.75
N ASP A 64 -9.02 23.66 10.86
CA ASP A 64 -9.98 24.27 11.79
C ASP A 64 -9.29 25.03 12.94
N MET A 65 -7.97 24.85 13.12
CA MET A 65 -7.15 25.54 14.12
C MET A 65 -6.57 26.90 13.64
N SER A 66 -6.87 27.31 12.40
CA SER A 66 -6.40 28.59 11.85
C SER A 66 -7.34 29.78 12.16
N LEU A 67 -8.28 29.61 13.09
CA LEU A 67 -9.25 30.62 13.52
C LEU A 67 -8.93 31.15 14.92
#